data_AF-A0AAV4F216-F1
#
_entry.id   AF-A0AAV4F216-F1
#
_cell.length_a   1.000
_cell.length_b   1.000
_cell.length_c   1.000
_cell.angle_alpha   90.00
_cell.angle_beta   90.00
_cell.angle_gamma   90.00
#
_symmetry.space_group_name_H-M   'P 1'
#
loop_
_entity.id
_entity.type
_entity.pdbx_description
1 polymer ?
#
loop_
_entity_poly.entity_id
_entity_poly.type
_entity_poly.pdbx_seq_one_letter_code
_entity_poly.pdbx_strand_id
1 'polypeptide(L)'
;MSISWKDTGTKSFLDLRGWIIRRPKSCVNEQTIASTKKDIDEDPHISVRELSDTNGLSYGTVHTNITEYLRMKKVCARWIPHFLTVDQKRERVRCATELLNMFEPHGPKRFSDIVTGDETWLPFFIIPPKRLNRMWVEGQGDRPAMLRPGFQSR
;
A
#
# COMPACT_ATOMS: atom_id res chain seq x y z
N MET A 1 12.08 58.49 -40.58
CA MET A 1 11.54 57.18 -40.16
C MET A 1 12.43 56.67 -39.04
N SER A 2 12.03 56.87 -37.79
CA SER A 2 12.85 56.57 -36.61
C SER A 2 12.42 55.24 -36.02
N ILE A 3 13.33 54.27 -36.00
CA ILE A 3 13.14 53.00 -35.30
C ILE A 3 13.46 53.25 -33.82
N SER A 4 12.44 53.19 -32.97
CA SER A 4 12.54 53.36 -31.52
C SER A 4 12.89 52.02 -30.87
N TRP A 5 14.03 51.97 -30.17
CA TRP A 5 14.44 50.88 -29.28
C TRP A 5 13.87 51.12 -27.88
N LYS A 6 12.97 50.26 -27.40
CA LYS A 6 12.55 50.07 -25.99
C LYS A 6 11.97 48.63 -25.93
N ASP A 7 12.37 47.68 -25.10
CA ASP A 7 13.00 47.69 -23.78
C ASP A 7 13.86 46.42 -23.60
N THR A 8 15.09 46.57 -23.09
CA THR A 8 15.89 45.43 -22.60
C THR A 8 15.45 45.10 -21.18
N GLY A 9 14.37 44.31 -21.05
CA GLY A 9 13.97 43.72 -19.78
C GLY A 9 14.81 42.47 -19.49
N THR A 10 15.85 42.59 -18.66
CA THR A 10 16.51 41.45 -18.02
C THR A 10 15.49 40.70 -17.15
N LYS A 11 15.04 39.52 -17.63
CA LYS A 11 14.14 38.65 -16.87
C LYS A 11 14.85 38.16 -15.61
N SER A 12 14.27 38.44 -14.44
CA SER A 12 14.81 37.98 -13.16
C SER A 12 14.70 36.45 -13.04
N PHE A 13 15.64 35.82 -12.35
CA PHE A 13 15.63 34.37 -12.06
C PHE A 13 14.33 33.89 -11.38
N LEU A 14 13.60 34.79 -10.73
CA LEU A 14 12.33 34.53 -10.07
C LEU A 14 11.13 34.48 -11.03
N ASP A 15 11.25 35.08 -12.22
CA ASP A 15 10.21 35.10 -13.28
C ASP A 15 10.16 33.76 -14.05
N LEU A 16 11.21 32.92 -13.91
CA LEU A 16 11.29 31.60 -14.51
C LEU A 16 10.58 30.50 -13.70
N ARG A 17 10.01 30.82 -12.53
CA ARG A 17 9.26 29.85 -11.71
C ARG A 17 7.90 29.46 -12.30
N GLY A 18 7.42 30.16 -13.33
CA GLY A 18 6.23 29.77 -14.11
C GLY A 18 6.55 28.82 -15.27
N TRP A 19 7.84 28.61 -15.59
CA TRP A 19 8.31 27.77 -16.69
C TRP A 19 8.90 26.45 -16.18
N ILE A 20 8.23 25.80 -15.23
CA ILE A 20 8.34 24.34 -15.16
C ILE A 20 7.65 23.86 -16.44
N ILE A 21 8.44 23.72 -17.51
CA ILE A 21 8.05 23.00 -18.72
C ILE A 21 7.66 21.61 -18.19
N ARG A 22 6.37 21.42 -17.93
CA ARG A 22 5.84 20.07 -17.76
C ARG A 22 6.24 19.37 -19.05
N ARG A 23 7.04 18.31 -18.91
CA ARG A 23 7.33 17.41 -20.01
C ARG A 23 6.00 17.14 -20.72
N PRO A 24 5.89 17.29 -22.05
CA PRO A 24 4.65 17.02 -22.76
C PRO A 24 4.08 15.68 -22.28
N LYS A 25 2.75 15.57 -22.14
CA LYS A 25 2.07 14.28 -21.89
C LYS A 25 2.21 13.39 -23.13
N SER A 26 3.44 13.00 -23.48
CA SER A 26 3.72 12.06 -24.54
C SER A 26 4.01 10.70 -23.91
N CYS A 27 3.42 9.66 -24.52
CA CYS A 27 3.50 8.23 -24.19
C CYS A 27 2.42 7.64 -23.28
N VAL A 28 1.47 8.42 -22.74
CA VAL A 28 0.31 7.81 -22.05
C VAL A 28 -0.75 7.44 -23.08
N ASN A 29 -0.76 6.16 -23.46
CA ASN A 29 -1.77 5.58 -24.34
C ASN A 29 -2.70 4.67 -23.52
N GLU A 30 -3.96 4.53 -23.92
CA GLU A 30 -4.93 3.65 -23.27
C GLU A 30 -4.43 2.20 -23.24
N GLN A 31 -3.73 1.77 -24.30
CA GLN A 31 -3.05 0.47 -24.36
C GLN A 31 -1.98 0.30 -23.28
N THR A 32 -1.17 1.33 -23.02
CA THR A 32 -0.11 1.26 -21.99
C THR A 32 -0.70 1.25 -20.58
N ILE A 33 -1.81 1.95 -20.36
CA ILE A 33 -2.55 1.93 -19.10
C ILE A 33 -3.14 0.54 -18.88
N ALA A 34 -3.77 -0.04 -19.89
CA ALA A 34 -4.35 -1.38 -19.83
C ALA A 34 -3.29 -2.46 -19.59
N SER A 35 -2.13 -2.37 -20.25
CA SER A 35 -1.00 -3.28 -20.00
C SER A 35 -0.50 -3.19 -18.56
N THR A 36 -0.27 -1.95 -18.08
CA THR A 36 0.15 -1.72 -16.68
C THR A 36 -0.87 -2.28 -15.69
N LYS A 37 -2.17 -2.12 -15.97
CA LYS A 37 -3.24 -2.64 -15.12
C LYS A 37 -3.25 -4.17 -15.11
N LYS A 38 -3.12 -4.79 -16.28
CA LYS A 38 -3.03 -6.26 -16.41
C LYS A 38 -1.88 -6.82 -15.58
N ASP A 39 -0.68 -6.24 -15.68
CA ASP A 39 0.48 -6.68 -14.91
C ASP A 39 0.25 -6.58 -13.39
N ILE A 40 -0.43 -5.52 -12.94
CA ILE A 40 -0.77 -5.33 -11.52
C ILE A 40 -1.85 -6.32 -11.06
N ASP A 41 -2.80 -6.66 -11.92
CA ASP A 41 -3.85 -7.63 -11.60
C ASP A 41 -3.29 -9.07 -11.56
N GLU A 42 -2.24 -9.36 -12.34
CA GLU A 42 -1.47 -10.61 -12.27
C GLU A 42 -0.58 -10.70 -11.03
N ASP A 43 0.19 -9.65 -10.72
CA ASP A 43 1.00 -9.54 -9.50
C ASP A 43 0.80 -8.19 -8.80
N PRO A 44 -0.02 -8.14 -7.72
CA PRO A 44 -0.23 -6.92 -6.95
C PRO A 44 1.04 -6.38 -6.27
N HIS A 45 2.10 -7.18 -6.09
CA HIS A 45 3.33 -6.78 -5.40
C HIS A 45 4.35 -6.10 -6.31
N ILE A 46 4.16 -6.17 -7.63
CA ILE A 46 5.09 -5.68 -8.65
C ILE A 46 5.55 -4.23 -8.41
N SER A 47 6.86 -3.99 -8.51
CA SER A 47 7.43 -2.65 -8.34
C SER A 47 7.24 -1.78 -9.58
N VAL A 48 7.25 -0.45 -9.40
CA VAL A 48 7.21 0.49 -10.52
C VAL A 48 8.39 0.28 -11.47
N ARG A 49 9.55 -0.14 -10.94
CA ARG A 49 10.74 -0.41 -11.76
C ARG A 49 10.55 -1.67 -12.61
N GLU A 50 10.08 -2.77 -12.04
CA GLU A 50 9.76 -3.98 -12.81
C GLU A 50 8.73 -3.69 -13.89
N LEU A 51 7.65 -2.96 -13.58
CA LEU A 51 6.67 -2.53 -14.59
C LEU A 51 7.28 -1.65 -15.70
N SER A 52 8.23 -0.79 -15.34
CA SER A 52 8.98 0.06 -16.28
C SER A 52 9.76 -0.81 -17.27
N ASP A 53 10.48 -1.80 -16.74
CA ASP A 53 11.34 -2.69 -17.50
C ASP A 53 10.52 -3.64 -18.39
N THR A 54 9.43 -4.21 -17.86
CA THR A 54 8.51 -5.11 -18.60
C THR A 54 7.79 -4.39 -19.76
N ASN A 55 7.29 -3.17 -19.52
CA ASN A 55 6.53 -2.43 -20.54
C ASN A 55 7.43 -1.56 -21.44
N GLY A 56 8.74 -1.48 -21.19
CA GLY A 56 9.66 -0.58 -21.92
C GLY A 56 9.32 0.91 -21.74
N LEU A 57 8.63 1.26 -20.66
CA LEU A 57 8.19 2.63 -20.36
C LEU A 57 9.18 3.32 -19.43
N SER A 58 9.10 4.65 -19.34
CA SER A 58 9.85 5.36 -18.31
C SER A 58 9.19 5.18 -16.94
N TYR A 59 10.00 5.13 -15.87
CA TYR A 59 9.51 5.04 -14.49
C TYR A 59 8.44 6.09 -14.18
N GLY A 60 8.65 7.33 -14.64
CA GLY A 60 7.70 8.42 -14.44
C GLY A 60 6.36 8.16 -15.12
N THR A 61 6.38 7.65 -16.36
CA THR A 61 5.17 7.30 -17.11
C THR A 61 4.36 6.21 -16.40
N VAL A 62 5.03 5.13 -15.96
CA VAL A 62 4.37 4.06 -15.20
C VAL A 62 3.79 4.59 -13.90
N HIS A 63 4.56 5.38 -13.15
CA HIS A 63 4.05 5.99 -11.92
C HIS A 63 2.80 6.83 -12.17
N THR A 64 2.81 7.70 -13.19
CA THR A 64 1.64 8.51 -13.58
C THR A 64 0.46 7.63 -13.99
N ASN A 65 0.68 6.58 -14.79
CA ASN A 65 -0.38 5.62 -15.17
C ASN A 65 -1.07 5.03 -13.93
N ILE A 66 -0.29 4.60 -12.94
CA ILE A 66 -0.82 3.96 -11.74
C ILE A 66 -1.55 4.98 -10.84
N THR A 67 -0.95 6.14 -10.56
CA THR A 67 -1.48 7.07 -9.56
C THR A 67 -2.56 8.00 -10.11
N GLU A 68 -2.43 8.48 -11.35
CA GLU A 68 -3.36 9.46 -11.93
C GLU A 68 -4.49 8.78 -12.72
N TYR A 69 -4.16 7.79 -13.54
CA TYR A 69 -5.13 7.15 -14.44
C TYR A 69 -5.83 5.97 -13.78
N LEU A 70 -5.09 5.04 -13.17
CA LEU A 70 -5.67 3.90 -12.45
C LEU A 70 -6.09 4.25 -11.01
N ARG A 71 -5.65 5.41 -10.49
CA ARG A 71 -5.94 5.89 -9.13
C ARG A 71 -5.62 4.86 -8.05
N MET A 72 -4.55 4.08 -8.25
CA MET A 72 -4.12 3.06 -7.30
C MET A 72 -3.08 3.62 -6.34
N LYS A 73 -2.99 3.00 -5.16
CA LYS A 73 -2.01 3.31 -4.11
C LYS A 73 -1.29 2.03 -3.70
N LYS A 74 -0.01 2.13 -3.35
CA LYS A 74 0.75 0.97 -2.86
C LYS A 74 0.73 0.91 -1.33
N VAL A 75 0.15 -0.12 -0.75
CA VAL A 75 -0.04 -0.25 0.70
C VAL A 75 0.50 -1.58 1.23
N CYS A 76 1.10 -1.57 2.43
CA CYS A 76 1.48 -2.83 3.08
C CYS A 76 0.22 -3.58 3.49
N ALA A 77 0.02 -4.82 3.06
CA ALA A 77 -1.12 -5.60 3.51
C ALA A 77 -1.08 -5.84 5.03
N ARG A 78 -2.25 -6.06 5.62
CA ARG A 78 -2.39 -6.41 7.03
C ARG A 78 -2.19 -7.92 7.18
N TRP A 79 -1.30 -8.33 8.07
CA TRP A 79 -1.17 -9.74 8.45
C TRP A 79 -2.30 -10.13 9.39
N ILE A 80 -2.98 -11.23 9.07
CA ILE A 80 -3.99 -11.86 9.90
C ILE A 80 -3.51 -13.27 10.24
N PRO A 81 -3.70 -13.76 11.49
CA PRO A 81 -3.31 -15.11 11.87
C PRO A 81 -4.03 -16.19 11.04
N HIS A 82 -5.35 -16.08 10.89
CA HIS A 82 -6.18 -17.05 10.16
C HIS A 82 -7.37 -16.37 9.46
N PHE A 83 -7.80 -16.94 8.34
CA PHE A 83 -9.11 -16.64 7.76
C PHE A 83 -10.16 -17.43 8.51
N LEU A 84 -10.98 -16.71 9.29
CA LEU A 84 -12.02 -17.34 10.10
C LEU A 84 -13.27 -17.59 9.27
N THR A 85 -13.85 -18.79 9.42
CA THR A 85 -15.17 -19.11 8.89
C THR A 85 -16.26 -18.31 9.63
N VAL A 86 -17.46 -18.25 9.06
CA VAL A 86 -18.60 -17.56 9.69
C VAL A 86 -18.90 -18.16 11.07
N ASP A 87 -18.86 -19.49 11.18
CA ASP A 87 -19.13 -20.19 12.44
C ASP A 87 -18.03 -19.92 13.48
N GLN A 88 -16.76 -19.93 13.08
CA GLN A 88 -15.65 -19.56 13.97
C GLN A 88 -15.77 -18.13 14.48
N LYS A 89 -16.23 -17.18 13.64
CA LYS A 89 -16.49 -15.81 14.07
C LYS A 89 -17.63 -15.75 15.09
N ARG A 90 -18.73 -16.46 14.84
CA ARG A 90 -19.88 -16.52 15.76
C ARG A 90 -19.44 -17.09 17.11
N GLU A 91 -18.68 -18.18 17.09
CA GLU A 91 -18.20 -18.83 18.30
C GLU A 91 -17.25 -17.93 19.09
N ARG A 92 -16.35 -17.20 18.41
CA ARG A 92 -15.49 -16.21 19.09
C ARG A 92 -16.27 -15.10 19.76
N VAL A 93 -17.33 -14.60 19.13
CA VAL A 93 -18.21 -13.58 19.75
C VAL A 93 -18.92 -14.17 20.97
N ARG A 94 -19.45 -15.39 20.87
CA ARG A 94 -20.08 -16.09 21.99
C ARG A 94 -19.13 -16.21 23.18
N CYS A 95 -17.95 -16.79 22.97
CA CYS A 95 -16.94 -16.95 24.02
C CYS A 95 -16.49 -15.59 24.61
N ALA A 96 -16.32 -14.56 23.77
CA ALA A 96 -15.94 -13.24 24.25
C ALA A 96 -17.03 -12.60 25.12
N THR A 97 -18.30 -12.76 24.77
CA THR A 97 -19.44 -12.26 25.57
C THR A 97 -19.53 -13.00 26.91
N GLU A 98 -19.37 -14.33 26.91
CA GLU A 98 -19.34 -15.12 28.15
C GLU A 98 -18.17 -14.69 29.06
N LEU A 99 -16.98 -14.49 28.48
CA LEU A 99 -15.82 -13.97 29.21
C LEU A 99 -16.08 -12.57 29.76
N LEU A 100 -16.66 -11.67 28.96
CA LEU A 100 -16.97 -10.32 29.40
C LEU A 100 -17.87 -10.35 30.64
N ASN A 101 -18.98 -11.09 30.60
CA ASN A 101 -19.90 -11.24 31.73
C ASN A 101 -19.22 -11.81 32.98
N MET A 102 -18.23 -12.72 32.81
CA MET A 102 -17.48 -13.27 33.94
C MET A 102 -16.58 -12.23 34.64
N PHE A 103 -16.08 -11.24 33.90
CA PHE A 103 -15.09 -10.25 34.36
C PHE A 103 -15.63 -8.82 34.43
N GLU A 104 -16.94 -8.60 34.20
CA GLU A 104 -17.59 -7.33 34.47
C GLU A 104 -17.44 -6.91 35.95
N PRO A 105 -17.67 -5.63 36.31
CA PRO A 105 -17.49 -5.16 37.69
C PRO A 105 -18.24 -5.95 38.77
N HIS A 106 -19.38 -6.55 38.39
CA HIS A 106 -20.19 -7.42 39.26
C HIS A 106 -20.05 -8.92 38.90
N GLY A 107 -19.12 -9.25 38.00
CA GLY A 107 -18.84 -10.60 37.57
C GLY A 107 -18.14 -11.43 38.64
N PRO A 108 -18.22 -12.77 38.55
CA PRO A 108 -17.67 -13.68 39.55
C PRO A 108 -16.14 -13.79 39.56
N LYS A 109 -15.43 -13.27 38.54
CA LYS A 109 -13.97 -13.46 38.40
C LYS A 109 -13.24 -12.12 38.30
N ARG A 110 -11.99 -12.10 38.75
CA ARG A 110 -11.08 -10.95 38.61
C ARG A 110 -9.88 -11.33 37.74
N PHE A 111 -9.33 -10.36 37.02
CA PHE A 111 -8.11 -10.61 36.21
C PHE A 111 -6.91 -11.04 37.06
N SER A 112 -6.87 -10.66 38.35
CA SER A 112 -5.85 -11.11 39.31
C SER A 112 -5.82 -12.62 39.55
N ASP A 113 -6.90 -13.32 39.19
CA ASP A 113 -7.08 -14.73 39.48
C ASP A 113 -6.60 -15.62 38.31
N ILE A 114 -6.14 -15.00 37.21
CA ILE A 114 -5.71 -15.69 36.00
C ILE A 114 -4.19 -15.71 35.92
N VAL A 115 -3.62 -16.90 35.78
CA VAL A 115 -2.25 -17.09 35.31
C VAL A 115 -2.32 -17.64 33.88
N THR A 116 -1.60 -17.03 32.95
CA THR A 116 -1.51 -17.45 31.55
C THR A 116 -0.07 -17.47 31.08
N GLY A 117 0.23 -18.27 30.06
CA GLY A 117 1.54 -18.37 29.43
C GLY A 117 1.39 -18.81 27.98
N ASP A 118 2.33 -18.38 27.14
CA ASP A 118 2.45 -18.79 25.73
C ASP A 118 3.94 -18.88 25.38
N GLU A 119 4.27 -19.69 24.39
CA GLU A 119 5.64 -19.88 23.91
C GLU A 119 5.86 -19.05 22.65
N THR A 120 7.02 -18.39 22.54
CA THR A 120 7.38 -17.61 21.36
C THR A 120 8.75 -18.01 20.85
N TRP A 121 8.82 -18.39 19.58
CA TRP A 121 10.08 -18.66 18.89
C TRP A 121 10.83 -17.36 18.60
N LEU A 122 12.11 -17.29 19.02
CA LEU A 122 13.02 -16.19 18.72
C LEU A 122 13.98 -16.62 17.61
N PRO A 123 13.79 -16.16 16.36
CA PRO A 123 14.63 -16.58 15.25
C PRO A 123 16.00 -15.90 15.30
N PHE A 124 17.05 -16.67 15.00
CA PHE A 124 18.44 -16.18 14.85
C PHE A 124 18.76 -15.66 13.44
N PHE A 125 17.75 -15.37 12.63
CA PHE A 125 17.90 -14.89 11.25
C PHE A 125 17.03 -13.65 10.98
N ILE A 126 17.35 -12.93 9.90
CA ILE A 126 16.64 -11.72 9.51
C ILE A 126 15.26 -12.07 8.95
N ILE A 127 14.20 -11.61 9.62
CA ILE A 127 12.84 -11.72 9.12
C ILE A 127 12.62 -10.66 8.01
N PRO A 128 12.06 -11.02 6.85
CA PRO A 128 11.72 -10.06 5.81
C PRO A 128 10.82 -8.93 6.35
N PRO A 129 11.15 -7.65 6.08
CA PRO A 129 10.40 -6.54 6.63
C PRO A 129 9.01 -6.45 6.01
N LYS A 130 8.02 -6.01 6.79
CA LYS A 130 6.62 -5.83 6.37
C LYS A 130 6.44 -4.99 5.10
N ARG A 131 7.39 -4.12 4.75
CA ARG A 131 7.38 -3.31 3.53
C ARG A 131 7.48 -4.12 2.23
N LEU A 132 8.02 -5.34 2.28
CA LEU A 132 8.03 -6.23 1.13
C LEU A 132 6.63 -6.75 0.82
N ASN A 133 5.73 -6.66 1.80
CA ASN A 133 4.34 -7.05 1.65
C ASN A 133 3.43 -5.97 1.07
N ARG A 134 3.99 -5.09 0.25
CA ARG A 134 3.29 -3.95 -0.32
C ARG A 134 2.60 -4.34 -1.60
N MET A 135 1.31 -4.07 -1.67
CA MET A 135 0.45 -4.42 -2.79
C MET A 135 -0.18 -3.16 -3.35
N TRP A 136 -0.39 -3.11 -4.65
CA TRP A 136 -1.23 -2.12 -5.29
C TRP A 136 -2.69 -2.40 -4.97
N VAL A 137 -3.39 -1.36 -4.54
CA VAL A 137 -4.82 -1.40 -4.24
C VAL A 137 -5.48 -0.20 -4.89
N GLU A 138 -6.75 -0.35 -5.26
CA GLU A 138 -7.53 0.77 -5.74
C GLU A 138 -7.62 1.87 -4.67
N GLY A 139 -7.68 3.13 -5.09
CA GLY A 139 -7.56 4.27 -4.19
C GLY A 139 -8.57 4.27 -3.04
N GLN A 140 -9.79 3.80 -3.30
CA GLN A 140 -10.85 3.64 -2.30
C GLN A 140 -10.95 2.22 -1.71
N GLY A 141 -10.11 1.29 -2.16
CA GLY A 141 -10.09 -0.08 -1.66
C GLY A 141 -9.66 -0.16 -0.20
N ASP A 142 -10.27 -1.12 0.50
CA ASP A 142 -9.87 -1.49 1.85
C ASP A 142 -8.44 -2.02 1.87
N ARG A 143 -7.81 -1.91 3.04
CA ARG A 143 -6.48 -2.47 3.24
C ARG A 143 -6.56 -4.00 3.16
N PRO A 144 -5.88 -4.63 2.21
CA PRO A 144 -5.97 -6.06 2.00
C PRO A 144 -5.39 -6.83 3.19
N ALA A 145 -5.98 -7.98 3.46
CA ALA A 145 -5.57 -8.90 4.49
C ALA A 145 -4.85 -10.10 3.86
N MET A 146 -3.75 -10.52 4.48
CA MET A 146 -3.05 -11.73 4.09
C MET A 146 -2.69 -12.55 5.31
N LEU A 147 -2.65 -13.87 5.13
CA LEU A 147 -2.18 -14.77 6.17
C LEU A 147 -0.73 -14.45 6.48
N ARG A 148 -0.42 -14.36 7.77
CA ARG A 148 0.98 -14.34 8.19
C ARG A 148 1.58 -15.70 7.82
N PRO A 149 2.67 -15.76 7.06
CA PRO A 149 3.39 -17.02 6.86
C PRO A 149 3.77 -17.56 8.25
N GLY A 150 3.41 -18.82 8.52
CA GLY A 150 3.82 -19.48 9.75
C GLY A 150 5.34 -19.51 9.87
N PHE A 151 5.87 -19.68 11.08
CA PHE A 151 7.27 -20.01 11.25
C PHE A 151 7.54 -21.34 10.53
N GLN A 152 8.32 -21.31 9.45
CA GLN A 152 8.79 -22.52 8.78
C GLN A 152 10.23 -22.76 9.26
N SER A 153 10.43 -23.80 10.07
CA SER A 153 11.76 -24.36 10.26
C SER A 153 12.23 -24.93 8.93
N ARG A 154 13.47 -24.64 8.54
CA ARG A 154 14.10 -25.29 7.39
C ARG A 154 14.24 -26.79 7.63
#